data_AF-A0A2N6VJ26-F1
#
_entry.id   AF-A0A2N6VJ26-F1
#
_cell.length_a   1.000
_cell.length_b   1.000
_cell.length_c   1.000
_cell.angle_alpha   90.00
_cell.angle_beta   90.00
_cell.angle_gamma   90.00
#
_symmetry.space_group_name_H-M   'P 1'
#
loop_
_entity.id
_entity.type
_entity.pdbx_description
1 polymer ?
#
loop_
_entity_poly.entity_id
_entity_poly.type
_entity_poly.pdbx_seq_one_letter_code
_entity_poly.pdbx_strand_id
1 'polypeptide(L)'
;GADLTKVTTGLVTEAIARGDLTVAYIQVVGSLVGQVIARNANSDVASHYCGLITSGEATVAIGLSEPSAGSDAGIGTASRAVDDTWAYVKNRQAFDQPLSKFQGVSFPLAEAETKITAARLLCLETLRLGDEGLPHTSQAAMCKWWAPLEAYHAVHQCLLLHGQNG
;
A
#
# COMPACT_ATOMS: atom_id res chain seq x y z
N GLY A 1 22.06 4.08 -1.09
CA GLY A 1 22.33 4.34 -2.51
C GLY A 1 22.02 5.77 -2.89
N ALA A 2 20.74 6.17 -2.93
CA ALA A 2 20.34 7.46 -3.48
C ALA A 2 20.07 8.58 -2.43
N ASP A 3 20.21 8.30 -1.13
CA ASP A 3 20.00 9.26 -0.03
C ASP A 3 18.69 10.07 -0.13
N LEU A 4 17.63 9.41 -0.61
CA LEU A 4 16.31 10.00 -0.80
C LEU A 4 15.57 10.06 0.54
N THR A 5 14.77 11.12 0.72
CA THR A 5 13.85 11.20 1.86
C THR A 5 12.82 10.07 1.82
N LYS A 6 12.26 9.67 2.97
CA LYS A 6 11.23 8.64 3.03
C LYS A 6 9.99 9.04 2.20
N VAL A 7 9.64 10.32 2.21
CA VAL A 7 8.58 10.90 1.36
C VAL A 7 8.87 10.68 -0.13
N THR A 8 10.08 10.96 -0.60
CA THR A 8 10.44 10.78 -2.01
C THR A 8 10.38 9.30 -2.40
N THR A 9 10.83 8.42 -1.51
CA THR A 9 10.77 6.97 -1.70
C THR A 9 9.31 6.49 -1.77
N GLY A 10 8.43 7.05 -0.93
CA GLY A 10 6.99 6.78 -0.95
C GLY A 10 6.32 7.21 -2.26
N LEU A 11 6.64 8.41 -2.78
CA LEU A 11 6.12 8.89 -4.06
C LEU A 11 6.56 8.03 -5.25
N VAL A 12 7.83 7.60 -5.27
CA VAL A 12 8.36 6.69 -6.31
C VAL A 12 7.66 5.33 -6.22
N THR A 13 7.48 4.79 -5.02
CA THR A 13 6.78 3.54 -4.79
C THR A 13 5.32 3.63 -5.24
N GLU A 14 4.61 4.72 -4.91
CA GLU A 14 3.23 4.97 -5.35
C GLU A 14 3.14 5.01 -6.88
N ALA A 15 4.05 5.71 -7.54
CA ALA A 15 4.07 5.81 -9.00
C ALA A 15 4.27 4.44 -9.68
N ILE A 16 5.15 3.59 -9.13
CA ILE A 16 5.36 2.23 -9.64
C ILE A 16 4.14 1.34 -9.36
N ALA A 17 3.57 1.43 -8.16
CA ALA A 17 2.42 0.65 -7.73
C ALA A 17 1.16 0.95 -8.56
N ARG A 18 1.03 2.15 -9.13
CA ARG A 18 -0.05 2.47 -10.08
C ARG A 18 -0.01 1.63 -11.36
N GLY A 19 1.17 1.17 -11.77
CA GLY A 19 1.34 0.28 -12.90
C GLY A 19 1.22 -1.19 -12.50
N ASP A 20 1.99 -1.61 -11.50
CA ASP A 20 1.96 -2.98 -10.97
C ASP A 20 2.47 -3.02 -9.52
N LEU A 21 1.68 -3.62 -8.64
CA LEU A 21 1.99 -3.71 -7.22
C LEU A 21 3.15 -4.65 -6.92
N THR A 22 3.22 -5.78 -7.61
CA THR A 22 4.26 -6.80 -7.44
C THR A 22 5.62 -6.23 -7.79
N VAL A 23 5.69 -5.35 -8.79
CA VAL A 23 6.92 -4.64 -9.16
C VAL A 23 7.31 -3.61 -8.12
N ALA A 24 6.35 -2.83 -7.58
CA ALA A 24 6.62 -1.87 -6.50
C ALA A 24 7.17 -2.55 -5.23
N TYR A 25 6.73 -3.78 -4.96
CA TYR A 25 7.12 -4.55 -3.79
C TYR A 25 8.64 -4.81 -3.72
N ILE A 26 9.31 -4.98 -4.87
CA ILE A 26 10.75 -5.20 -4.95
C ILE A 26 11.52 -4.01 -4.33
N GLN A 27 11.07 -2.79 -4.61
CA GLN A 27 11.71 -1.56 -4.12
C GLN A 27 11.49 -1.36 -2.61
N VAL A 28 10.27 -1.64 -2.14
CA VAL A 28 9.93 -1.54 -0.71
C VAL A 28 10.76 -2.52 0.11
N VAL A 29 10.87 -3.76 -0.35
CA VAL A 29 11.63 -4.81 0.36
C VAL A 29 13.12 -4.53 0.30
N GLY A 30 13.66 -4.14 -0.86
CA GLY A 30 15.07 -3.76 -1.00
C GLY A 30 15.48 -2.64 -0.05
N SER A 31 14.70 -1.56 0.00
CA SER A 31 14.96 -0.43 0.89
C SER A 31 14.90 -0.83 2.37
N LEU A 32 13.88 -1.61 2.75
CA LEU A 32 13.68 -2.02 4.14
C LEU A 32 14.80 -2.96 4.63
N VAL A 33 15.13 -4.01 3.85
CA VAL A 33 16.24 -4.93 4.18
C VAL A 33 17.57 -4.19 4.22
N GLY A 34 17.82 -3.34 3.23
CA GLY A 34 19.04 -2.55 3.17
C GLY A 34 19.22 -1.68 4.41
N GLN A 35 18.16 -1.04 4.90
CA GLN A 35 18.22 -0.25 6.14
C GLN A 35 18.43 -1.11 7.39
N VAL A 36 17.81 -2.28 7.48
CA VAL A 36 18.00 -3.21 8.60
C VAL A 36 19.45 -3.69 8.65
N ILE A 37 20.00 -4.10 7.50
CA ILE A 37 21.40 -4.54 7.39
C ILE A 37 22.33 -3.38 7.72
N ALA A 38 22.14 -2.21 7.12
CA ALA A 38 23.00 -1.04 7.34
C ALA A 38 23.04 -0.58 8.81
N ARG A 39 21.95 -0.74 9.55
CA ARG A 39 21.86 -0.33 10.96
C ARG A 39 22.38 -1.38 11.95
N ASN A 40 22.28 -2.67 11.63
CA ASN A 40 22.46 -3.75 12.61
C ASN A 40 23.59 -4.72 12.28
N ALA A 41 24.07 -4.76 11.03
CA ALA A 41 25.15 -5.66 10.64
C ALA A 41 26.53 -5.01 10.87
N ASN A 42 27.56 -5.86 11.01
CA ASN A 42 28.95 -5.41 10.99
C ASN A 42 29.26 -4.68 9.67
N SER A 43 30.18 -3.72 9.69
CA SER A 43 30.53 -2.84 8.56
C SER A 43 30.76 -3.59 7.25
N ASP A 44 31.46 -4.72 7.32
CA ASP A 44 31.88 -5.47 6.13
C ASP A 44 30.69 -6.21 5.50
N VAL A 45 29.79 -6.72 6.35
CA VAL A 45 28.51 -7.35 5.95
C VAL A 45 27.59 -6.28 5.37
N ALA A 46 27.47 -5.13 6.03
CA ALA A 46 26.63 -4.04 5.57
C ALA A 46 27.06 -3.51 4.21
N SER A 47 28.37 -3.25 4.02
CA SER A 47 28.89 -2.75 2.75
C SER A 47 28.65 -3.72 1.59
N HIS A 48 28.91 -5.01 1.81
CA HIS A 48 28.72 -6.04 0.79
C HIS A 48 27.25 -6.20 0.37
N TYR A 49 26.35 -6.45 1.33
CA TYR A 49 24.95 -6.75 1.00
C TYR A 49 24.18 -5.50 0.57
N CYS A 50 24.41 -4.33 1.17
CA CYS A 50 23.78 -3.09 0.70
C CYS A 50 24.25 -2.72 -0.72
N GLY A 51 25.51 -3.02 -1.08
CA GLY A 51 26.02 -2.88 -2.43
C GLY A 51 25.19 -3.69 -3.44
N LEU A 52 25.06 -4.99 -3.19
CA LEU A 52 24.29 -5.90 -4.06
C LEU A 52 22.80 -5.52 -4.18
N ILE A 53 22.18 -5.08 -3.08
CA ILE A 53 20.77 -4.66 -3.07
C ILE A 53 20.60 -3.37 -3.90
N THR A 54 21.50 -2.41 -3.73
CA THR A 54 21.38 -1.10 -4.40
C THR A 54 21.78 -1.13 -5.87
N SER A 55 22.65 -2.05 -6.29
CA SER A 55 22.98 -2.28 -7.70
C SER A 55 21.90 -3.08 -8.44
N GLY A 56 21.01 -3.76 -7.71
CA GLY A 56 20.03 -4.69 -8.27
C GLY A 56 20.61 -6.06 -8.65
N GLU A 57 21.87 -6.34 -8.29
CA GLU A 57 22.51 -7.65 -8.50
C GLU A 57 21.92 -8.74 -7.59
N ALA A 58 21.33 -8.36 -6.45
CA ALA A 58 20.61 -9.25 -5.57
C ALA A 58 19.20 -8.74 -5.28
N THR A 59 18.21 -9.60 -5.51
CA THR A 59 16.85 -9.41 -5.00
C THR A 59 16.77 -9.96 -3.59
N VAL A 60 16.18 -9.19 -2.68
CA VAL A 60 16.03 -9.56 -1.27
C VAL A 60 14.57 -9.78 -0.92
N ALA A 61 14.35 -10.68 0.03
CA ALA A 61 13.04 -11.00 0.57
C ALA A 61 13.02 -10.72 2.08
N ILE A 62 11.84 -10.36 2.59
CA ILE A 62 11.61 -10.18 4.01
C ILE A 62 10.68 -11.29 4.52
N GLY A 63 11.20 -12.14 5.39
CA GLY A 63 10.42 -13.13 6.13
C GLY A 63 9.83 -12.55 7.42
N LEU A 64 9.05 -11.47 7.33
CA LEU A 64 8.33 -10.89 8.48
C LEU A 64 6.85 -11.28 8.50
N SER A 65 6.27 -11.61 7.35
CA SER A 65 4.84 -11.92 7.23
C SER A 65 4.53 -13.33 7.70
N GLU A 66 3.92 -13.42 8.87
CA GLU A 66 3.00 -14.49 9.23
C GLU A 66 1.64 -14.22 8.54
N PRO A 67 0.67 -15.16 8.49
CA PRO A 67 -0.59 -15.06 7.73
C PRO A 67 -1.47 -13.80 7.95
N SER A 68 -1.06 -12.87 8.82
CA SER A 68 -1.87 -11.76 9.32
C SER A 68 -1.28 -10.34 9.12
N ALA A 69 -0.21 -10.08 8.34
CA ALA A 69 0.28 -8.67 8.20
C ALA A 69 1.09 -8.24 6.92
N GLY A 70 0.70 -7.14 6.22
CA GLY A 70 1.37 -6.61 4.98
C GLY A 70 0.83 -5.28 4.34
N SER A 71 0.96 -4.13 5.00
CA SER A 71 -0.04 -3.05 5.02
C SER A 71 -0.11 -1.97 3.92
N ASP A 72 1.02 -1.49 3.40
CA ASP A 72 1.03 -0.25 2.59
C ASP A 72 0.67 -0.50 1.10
N ALA A 73 1.11 -1.64 0.58
CA ALA A 73 0.78 -2.11 -0.77
C ALA A 73 -0.73 -2.29 -1.02
N GLY A 74 -1.49 -2.60 0.03
CA GLY A 74 -2.94 -2.78 -0.05
C GLY A 74 -3.70 -1.48 -0.32
N ILE A 75 -3.28 -0.36 0.26
CA ILE A 75 -4.02 0.91 0.19
C ILE A 75 -4.07 1.44 -1.25
N GLY A 76 -2.94 1.43 -1.96
CA GLY A 76 -2.88 1.88 -3.36
C GLY A 76 -3.75 1.03 -4.27
N THR A 77 -3.69 -0.29 -4.11
CA THR A 77 -4.51 -1.25 -4.85
C THR A 77 -6.00 -1.04 -4.59
N ALA A 78 -6.38 -0.86 -3.32
CA ALA A 78 -7.76 -0.61 -2.94
C ALA A 78 -8.28 0.73 -3.46
N SER A 79 -7.45 1.78 -3.43
CA SER A 79 -7.80 3.09 -4.01
C SER A 79 -8.12 2.94 -5.51
N ARG A 80 -7.27 2.23 -6.24
CA ARG A 80 -7.49 1.97 -7.66
C ARG A 80 -8.77 1.16 -7.92
N ALA A 81 -9.00 0.11 -7.13
CA ALA A 81 -10.21 -0.71 -7.24
C ALA A 81 -11.47 0.13 -6.99
N VAL A 82 -11.46 1.03 -6.02
CA VAL A 82 -12.57 1.96 -5.74
C VAL A 82 -12.82 2.90 -6.92
N ASP A 83 -11.76 3.49 -7.49
CA ASP A 83 -11.85 4.37 -8.66
C ASP A 83 -12.45 3.65 -9.88
N ASP A 84 -11.93 2.47 -10.19
CA ASP A 84 -12.41 1.63 -11.30
C ASP A 84 -13.86 1.21 -11.08
N THR A 85 -14.23 0.87 -9.83
CA THR A 85 -15.62 0.53 -9.49
C THR A 85 -16.54 1.72 -9.64
N TRP A 86 -16.13 2.92 -9.21
CA TRP A 86 -16.90 4.15 -9.43
C TRP A 86 -17.16 4.40 -10.92
N ALA A 87 -16.14 4.20 -11.76
CA ALA A 87 -16.29 4.31 -13.21
C ALA A 87 -17.26 3.25 -13.76
N TYR A 88 -17.16 2.00 -13.30
CA TYR A 88 -18.05 0.91 -13.70
C TYR A 88 -19.51 1.20 -13.33
N VAL A 89 -19.80 1.52 -12.08
CA VAL A 89 -21.19 1.70 -11.59
C VAL A 89 -21.86 2.97 -12.13
N LYS A 90 -21.08 3.94 -12.62
CA LYS A 90 -21.60 5.12 -13.34
C LYS A 90 -22.05 4.76 -14.77
N ASN A 91 -21.36 3.83 -15.42
CA ASN A 91 -21.64 3.45 -16.81
C ASN A 91 -22.59 2.26 -16.93
N ARG A 92 -22.58 1.35 -15.95
CA ARG A 92 -23.44 0.16 -15.94
C ARG A 92 -24.88 0.53 -15.58
N GLN A 93 -25.82 0.18 -16.46
CA GLN A 93 -27.24 0.34 -16.23
C GLN A 93 -27.91 -0.97 -15.80
N ALA A 94 -28.83 -0.89 -14.85
CA ALA A 94 -29.76 -1.94 -14.46
C ALA A 94 -31.03 -1.29 -13.90
N PHE A 95 -32.19 -1.92 -14.11
CA PHE A 95 -33.48 -1.38 -13.70
C PHE A 95 -33.67 0.08 -14.17
N ASP A 96 -33.37 0.33 -15.45
CA ASP A 96 -33.53 1.61 -16.17
C ASP A 96 -32.75 2.81 -15.60
N GLN A 97 -31.74 2.58 -14.76
CA GLN A 97 -30.86 3.63 -14.27
C GLN A 97 -29.42 3.14 -14.03
N PRO A 98 -28.44 4.05 -13.93
CA PRO A 98 -27.08 3.68 -13.54
C PRO A 98 -27.03 3.03 -12.16
N LEU A 99 -26.13 2.05 -11.97
CA LEU A 99 -25.95 1.37 -10.69
C LEU A 99 -25.59 2.35 -9.55
N SER A 100 -24.88 3.44 -9.87
CA SER A 100 -24.53 4.49 -8.91
C SER A 100 -25.71 5.18 -8.23
N LYS A 101 -26.95 5.04 -8.76
CA LYS A 101 -28.16 5.62 -8.15
C LYS A 101 -28.74 4.78 -7.02
N PHE A 102 -28.35 3.51 -6.89
CA PHE A 102 -28.82 2.65 -5.81
C PHE A 102 -27.96 2.84 -4.56
N GLN A 103 -28.59 3.09 -3.42
CA GLN A 103 -27.89 3.27 -2.14
C GLN A 103 -27.10 2.03 -1.72
N GLY A 104 -27.58 0.82 -2.08
CA GLY A 104 -26.85 -0.44 -1.86
C GLY A 104 -25.53 -0.55 -2.65
N VAL A 105 -25.29 0.34 -3.61
CA VAL A 105 -24.03 0.44 -4.38
C VAL A 105 -23.21 1.64 -3.90
N SER A 106 -23.84 2.81 -3.80
CA SER A 106 -23.13 4.05 -3.51
C SER A 106 -22.67 4.18 -2.05
N PHE A 107 -23.43 3.67 -1.08
CA PHE A 107 -23.02 3.76 0.33
C PHE A 107 -21.79 2.90 0.64
N PRO A 108 -21.72 1.61 0.22
CA PRO A 108 -20.52 0.82 0.45
C PRO A 108 -19.27 1.37 -0.25
N LEU A 109 -19.41 1.95 -1.45
CA LEU A 109 -18.28 2.60 -2.12
C LEU A 109 -17.80 3.85 -1.38
N ALA A 110 -18.72 4.70 -0.92
CA ALA A 110 -18.37 5.87 -0.13
C ALA A 110 -17.69 5.49 1.20
N GLU A 111 -18.14 4.41 1.84
CA GLU A 111 -17.51 3.87 3.04
C GLU A 111 -16.10 3.35 2.76
N ALA A 112 -15.92 2.57 1.68
CA ALA A 112 -14.61 2.07 1.26
C ALA A 112 -13.64 3.23 0.99
N GLU A 113 -14.05 4.22 0.21
CA GLU A 113 -13.25 5.42 -0.09
C GLU A 113 -12.84 6.19 1.18
N THR A 114 -13.77 6.32 2.13
CA THR A 114 -13.52 6.96 3.43
C THR A 114 -12.44 6.20 4.22
N LYS A 115 -12.57 4.88 4.34
CA LYS A 115 -11.65 4.03 5.10
C LYS A 115 -10.26 3.98 4.47
N ILE A 116 -10.19 3.87 3.15
CA ILE A 116 -8.91 3.90 2.41
C ILE A 116 -8.22 5.25 2.57
N THR A 117 -8.97 6.35 2.48
CA THR A 117 -8.42 7.69 2.71
C THR A 117 -7.88 7.84 4.13
N ALA A 118 -8.63 7.37 5.14
CA ALA A 118 -8.20 7.41 6.53
C ALA A 118 -6.95 6.55 6.79
N ALA A 119 -6.90 5.34 6.24
CA ALA A 119 -5.73 4.46 6.31
C ALA A 119 -4.51 5.12 5.67
N ARG A 120 -4.68 5.77 4.51
CA ARG A 120 -3.60 6.50 3.83
C ARG A 120 -3.06 7.64 4.68
N LEU A 121 -3.95 8.44 5.29
CA LEU A 121 -3.54 9.55 6.16
C LEU A 121 -2.79 9.04 7.40
N LEU A 122 -3.22 7.94 7.99
CA LEU A 122 -2.52 7.31 9.12
C LEU A 122 -1.11 6.85 8.73
N CYS A 123 -0.94 6.24 7.55
CA CYS A 123 0.37 5.84 7.04
C CYS A 123 1.28 7.05 6.79
N LEU A 124 0.76 8.09 6.14
CA LEU A 124 1.53 9.32 5.87
C LEU A 124 1.96 10.03 7.15
N GLU A 125 1.09 10.13 8.15
CA GLU A 125 1.44 10.72 9.44
C GLU A 125 2.50 9.88 10.17
N THR A 126 2.39 8.56 10.14
CA THR A 126 3.41 7.66 10.72
C THR A 126 4.78 7.87 10.08
N LEU A 127 4.82 8.02 8.75
CA LEU A 127 6.05 8.31 8.02
C LEU A 127 6.63 9.69 8.39
N ARG A 128 5.78 10.72 8.51
CA ARG A 128 6.18 12.06 8.94
C ARG A 128 6.83 12.04 10.33
N LEU A 129 6.20 11.37 11.30
CA LEU A 129 6.76 11.19 12.64
C LEU A 129 8.14 10.50 12.57
N GLY A 130 8.27 9.49 11.72
CA GLY A 130 9.54 8.80 11.48
C GLY A 130 10.62 9.67 10.81
N ASP A 131 10.25 10.67 10.00
CA ASP A 131 11.18 11.65 9.40
C ASP A 131 11.65 12.70 10.41
N GLU A 132 10.77 13.10 11.34
CA GLU A 132 11.10 14.04 12.41
C GLU A 132 11.82 13.40 13.60
N GLY A 133 12.08 12.09 13.55
CA GLY A 133 12.69 11.34 14.65
C GLY A 133 11.80 11.24 15.88
N LEU A 134 10.49 11.46 15.74
CA LEU A 134 9.52 11.37 16.81
C LEU A 134 9.11 9.90 17.07
N PRO A 135 8.66 9.56 18.29
CA PRO A 135 8.12 8.24 18.59
C PRO A 135 6.92 7.92 17.70
N HIS A 136 6.97 6.78 17.00
CA HIS A 136 5.94 6.39 16.01
C HIS A 136 5.57 4.89 16.06
N THR A 137 6.05 4.14 17.06
CA THR A 137 5.88 2.68 17.13
C THR A 137 4.40 2.27 17.21
N SER A 138 3.57 3.01 17.95
CA SER A 138 2.14 2.71 18.06
C SER A 138 1.39 2.97 16.75
N GLN A 139 1.70 4.06 16.06
CA GLN A 139 1.10 4.40 14.77
C GLN A 139 1.54 3.40 13.68
N ALA A 140 2.81 2.98 13.71
CA ALA A 140 3.30 1.91 12.83
C ALA A 140 2.55 0.59 13.07
N ALA A 141 2.26 0.23 14.32
CA ALA A 141 1.44 -0.94 14.65
C ALA A 141 -0.01 -0.79 14.17
N MET A 142 -0.62 0.39 14.31
CA MET A 142 -1.96 0.68 13.77
C MET A 142 -1.99 0.55 12.24
N CYS A 143 -1.01 1.14 11.54
CA CYS A 143 -0.86 0.95 10.09
C CYS A 143 -0.70 -0.53 9.76
N LYS A 144 0.12 -1.25 10.52
CA LYS A 144 0.42 -2.66 10.27
C LYS A 144 -0.83 -3.54 10.33
N TRP A 145 -1.72 -3.26 11.27
CA TRP A 145 -2.95 -4.01 11.47
C TRP A 145 -4.10 -3.55 10.56
N TRP A 146 -4.39 -2.24 10.56
CA TRP A 146 -5.68 -1.73 10.06
C TRP A 146 -5.69 -1.50 8.54
N ALA A 147 -4.62 -0.91 7.99
CA ALA A 147 -4.54 -0.62 6.57
C ALA A 147 -4.74 -1.84 5.63
N PRO A 148 -4.11 -3.01 5.85
CA PRO A 148 -4.31 -4.16 4.97
C PRO A 148 -5.72 -4.75 5.12
N LEU A 149 -6.31 -4.67 6.31
CA LEU A 149 -7.67 -5.15 6.56
C LEU A 149 -8.69 -4.31 5.77
N GLU A 150 -8.59 -2.98 5.84
CA GLU A 150 -9.50 -2.12 5.08
C GLU A 150 -9.25 -2.17 3.58
N ALA A 151 -7.99 -2.34 3.16
CA ALA A 151 -7.67 -2.60 1.76
C ALA A 151 -8.36 -3.87 1.25
N TYR A 152 -8.30 -4.96 2.01
CA TYR A 152 -8.99 -6.20 1.69
C TYR A 152 -10.51 -5.99 1.59
N HIS A 153 -11.13 -5.35 2.59
CA HIS A 153 -12.58 -5.08 2.58
C HIS A 153 -13.00 -4.24 1.38
N ALA A 154 -12.25 -3.18 1.07
CA ALA A 154 -12.54 -2.30 -0.06
C ALA A 154 -12.47 -3.06 -1.39
N VAL A 155 -11.40 -3.84 -1.63
CA VAL A 155 -11.24 -4.63 -2.85
C VAL A 155 -12.33 -5.70 -2.96
N HIS A 156 -12.64 -6.39 -1.87
CA HIS A 156 -13.70 -7.38 -1.85
C HIS A 156 -15.07 -6.76 -2.18
N GLN A 157 -15.38 -5.59 -1.60
CA GLN A 157 -16.60 -4.87 -1.90
C GLN A 157 -16.67 -4.43 -3.37
N CYS A 158 -15.55 -3.95 -3.92
CA CYS A 158 -15.43 -3.58 -5.33
C CYS A 158 -15.73 -4.78 -6.25
N LEU A 159 -15.19 -5.95 -5.93
CA LEU A 159 -15.43 -7.19 -6.66
C LEU A 159 -16.92 -7.57 -6.66
N LEU A 160 -17.57 -7.52 -5.49
CA LEU A 160 -19.01 -7.80 -5.37
C LEU A 160 -19.87 -6.86 -6.23
N LEU A 161 -19.49 -5.58 -6.31
CA LEU A 161 -20.20 -4.58 -7.12
C LEU A 161 -20.01 -4.75 -8.63
N HIS A 162 -18.92 -5.40 -9.06
CA HIS A 162 -18.72 -5.77 -10.46
C HIS A 162 -19.55 -7.00 -10.89
N GLY A 163 -20.05 -7.78 -9.94
CA GLY A 163 -20.85 -8.98 -10.21
C GLY A 163 -20.03 -10.04 -10.96
N GLN A 164 -20.58 -10.66 -12.01
CA GLN A 164 -19.86 -11.68 -12.80
C GLN A 164 -18.62 -11.17 -13.55
N ASN A 165 -18.47 -9.84 -13.68
CA ASN A 165 -17.34 -9.21 -14.37
C ASN A 165 -16.18 -8.85 -13.42
N GLY A 166 -16.30 -9.22 -12.13
CA GLY A 166 -15.32 -8.93 -11.07
C GLY A 166 -14.15 -9.88 -11.03
#